data_AF-A0A0D7BM93-F1
#
_entry.id   AF-A0A0D7BM93-F1
#
_cell.length_a   1.000
_cell.length_b   1.000
_cell.length_c   1.000
_cell.angle_alpha   90.00
_cell.angle_beta   90.00
_cell.angle_gamma   90.00
#
_symmetry.space_group_name_H-M   'P 1'
#
loop_
_entity.id
_entity.type
_entity.pdbx_description
1 polymer ?
#
loop_
_entity_poly.entity_id
_entity_poly.type
_entity_poly.pdbx_seq_one_letter_code
_entity_poly.pdbx_strand_id
1 'polypeptide(L)'
;MAASPPNKIAMSKALGAAFLNHQVEQLEKSVVTRQPQRRREAPKTPERQNDRKSPTVRSSLNPSPRQNRVMTKKDADIVVVDASVLVHALEQMRKWCCNGREEIVIVPLEVLNTLDLLKHGSTALAQRAREASRLLEAQVGANPRIRVQHDGSYVPWDHITFACPGDDIEASPEWLRRTICSARWEHEHGAETLKTGNPLEVVIATCSTSAPPSLSAERASGTLVASWAKRASIKVCEIKAGQLEHARRVSGEHMQSKRHSIIEDKPEPKKRDPRPRNKYNATHGHSRQERSLVERPLPAVEPTKVIRVLARGEMLPP
;
A
#
# COMPACT_ATOMS: atom_id res chain seq x y z
N MET A 1 -28.98 -38.13 -27.39
CA MET A 1 -28.30 -37.41 -26.28
C MET A 1 -28.43 -38.27 -25.02
N ALA A 2 -27.36 -38.92 -24.58
CA ALA A 2 -27.40 -39.83 -23.43
C ALA A 2 -27.18 -39.03 -22.13
N ALA A 3 -28.22 -38.95 -21.29
CA ALA A 3 -28.12 -38.34 -19.97
C ALA A 3 -27.17 -39.15 -19.09
N SER A 4 -26.13 -38.50 -18.55
CA SER A 4 -25.22 -39.15 -17.60
C SER A 4 -25.98 -39.49 -16.31
N PRO A 5 -25.82 -40.70 -15.76
CA PRO A 5 -26.57 -41.14 -14.59
C PRO A 5 -26.25 -40.23 -13.39
N PRO A 6 -27.28 -39.81 -12.61
CA PRO A 6 -27.17 -38.78 -11.57
C PRO A 6 -26.09 -39.07 -10.50
N ASN A 7 -25.74 -40.34 -10.30
CA ASN A 7 -24.70 -40.77 -9.36
C ASN A 7 -23.28 -40.30 -9.72
N LYS A 8 -22.95 -40.11 -11.01
CA LYS A 8 -21.59 -39.70 -11.40
C LYS A 8 -21.31 -38.24 -11.05
N ILE A 9 -22.32 -37.37 -11.15
CA ILE A 9 -22.21 -35.95 -10.81
C ILE A 9 -22.15 -35.76 -9.29
N ALA A 10 -22.92 -36.55 -8.54
CA ALA A 10 -22.85 -36.53 -7.08
C ALA A 10 -21.48 -37.00 -6.58
N MET A 11 -20.93 -38.05 -7.17
CA MET A 11 -19.63 -38.60 -6.80
C MET A 11 -18.47 -37.67 -7.17
N SER A 12 -18.49 -37.02 -8.34
CA SER A 12 -17.46 -36.05 -8.73
C SER A 12 -17.48 -34.81 -7.83
N LYS A 13 -18.66 -34.33 -7.44
CA LYS A 13 -18.81 -33.23 -6.46
C LYS A 13 -18.30 -33.63 -5.08
N ALA A 14 -18.62 -34.84 -4.62
CA ALA A 14 -18.15 -35.35 -3.32
C ALA A 14 -16.62 -35.49 -3.28
N LEU A 15 -16.00 -36.01 -4.35
CA LEU A 15 -14.55 -36.11 -4.48
C LEU A 15 -13.88 -34.73 -4.50
N GLY A 16 -14.44 -33.77 -5.23
CA GLY A 16 -13.95 -32.39 -5.26
C GLY A 16 -14.01 -31.72 -3.88
N ALA A 17 -15.11 -31.89 -3.15
CA ALA A 17 -15.26 -31.35 -1.80
C ALA A 17 -14.29 -32.00 -0.80
N ALA A 18 -14.10 -33.31 -0.87
CA ALA A 18 -13.15 -34.03 -0.02
C ALA A 18 -11.70 -33.59 -0.27
N PHE A 19 -11.31 -33.38 -1.54
CA PHE A 19 -9.98 -32.89 -1.89
C PHE A 19 -9.71 -31.48 -1.34
N LEU A 20 -10.70 -30.58 -1.46
CA LEU A 20 -10.59 -29.23 -0.90
C LEU A 20 -10.50 -29.24 0.63
N ASN A 21 -11.31 -30.06 1.30
CA ASN A 21 -11.23 -30.22 2.76
C ASN A 21 -9.85 -30.73 3.20
N HIS A 22 -9.26 -31.68 2.46
CA HIS A 22 -7.92 -32.17 2.75
C HIS A 22 -6.84 -31.08 2.58
N GLN A 23 -6.96 -30.22 1.56
CA GLN A 23 -6.04 -29.10 1.38
C GLN A 23 -6.18 -28.06 2.51
N VAL A 24 -7.40 -27.77 2.96
CA VAL A 24 -7.66 -26.89 4.11
C VAL A 24 -7.05 -27.48 5.38
N GLU A 25 -7.25 -28.78 5.64
CA GLU A 25 -6.67 -29.46 6.80
C GLU A 25 -5.13 -29.43 6.81
N GLN A 26 -4.49 -29.61 5.64
CA GLN A 26 -3.04 -29.47 5.53
C GLN A 26 -2.57 -28.03 5.79
N LEU A 27 -3.31 -27.03 5.31
CA LEU A 27 -3.01 -25.62 5.58
C LEU A 27 -3.16 -25.30 7.07
N GLU A 28 -4.20 -25.78 7.73
CA GLU A 28 -4.42 -25.59 9.17
C GLU A 28 -3.28 -26.22 10.00
N LYS A 29 -2.86 -27.44 9.67
CA LYS A 29 -1.69 -28.09 10.30
C LYS A 29 -0.41 -27.27 10.12
N SER A 30 -0.21 -26.66 8.94
CA SER A 30 0.97 -25.83 8.67
C SER A 30 0.97 -24.50 9.44
N VAL A 31 -0.22 -23.92 9.71
CA VAL A 31 -0.37 -22.66 10.44
C VAL A 31 -0.19 -22.86 11.94
N VAL A 32 -0.71 -23.96 12.51
CA VAL A 32 -0.55 -24.28 13.94
C VAL A 32 0.91 -24.52 14.31
N THR A 33 1.71 -25.08 13.40
CA THR A 33 3.15 -25.32 13.62
C THR A 33 3.99 -24.03 13.58
N ARG A 34 3.43 -22.89 13.15
CA ARG A 34 4.11 -21.58 13.10
C ARG A 34 3.70 -20.64 14.24
N GLN A 35 3.40 -21.17 15.43
CA GLN A 35 3.34 -20.30 16.62
C GLN A 35 4.75 -19.83 17.00
N PRO A 36 5.02 -18.51 17.05
CA PRO A 36 6.29 -18.00 17.53
C PRO A 36 6.41 -18.27 19.03
N GLN A 37 7.41 -19.06 19.43
CA GLN A 37 7.81 -19.18 20.82
C GLN A 37 7.99 -17.78 21.41
N ARG A 38 7.21 -17.50 22.47
CA ARG A 38 7.28 -16.29 23.28
C ARG A 38 8.74 -16.00 23.64
N ARG A 39 9.28 -14.95 23.02
CA ARG A 39 10.62 -14.44 23.32
C ARG A 39 10.57 -13.86 24.74
N ARG A 40 11.26 -14.56 25.63
CA ARG A 40 11.58 -14.15 27.00
C ARG A 40 12.09 -12.70 27.04
N GLU A 41 11.66 -12.04 28.09
CA GLU A 41 12.00 -10.69 28.56
C GLU A 41 13.50 -10.38 28.40
N ALA A 42 13.80 -9.20 27.86
CA ALA A 42 15.15 -8.64 27.81
C ALA A 42 15.29 -7.46 28.80
N PRO A 43 16.47 -7.24 29.36
CA PRO A 43 16.67 -6.37 30.52
C PRO A 43 16.83 -4.89 30.14
N LYS A 44 16.44 -4.02 31.08
CA LYS A 44 16.62 -2.56 31.04
C LYS A 44 18.10 -2.17 30.91
N THR A 45 18.45 -1.46 29.84
CA THR A 45 19.73 -0.76 29.68
C THR A 45 19.72 0.58 30.44
N PRO A 46 20.81 0.94 31.14
CA PRO A 46 20.94 2.20 31.85
C PRO A 46 21.34 3.35 30.91
N GLU A 47 20.78 4.51 31.21
CA GLU A 47 21.05 5.82 30.63
C GLU A 47 22.48 6.27 30.98
N ARG A 48 23.34 6.43 29.97
CA ARG A 48 24.68 7.01 30.10
C ARG A 48 24.66 8.44 29.60
N GLN A 49 24.59 9.38 30.53
CA GLN A 49 25.19 10.70 30.36
C GLN A 49 26.70 10.52 30.21
N ASN A 50 27.30 11.11 29.18
CA ASN A 50 28.69 11.52 29.28
C ASN A 50 29.06 12.64 28.30
N ASP A 51 29.71 13.61 28.92
CA ASP A 51 30.39 14.78 28.40
C ASP A 51 31.51 14.51 27.39
N ARG A 52 31.68 15.50 26.50
CA ARG A 52 32.92 16.12 26.01
C ARG A 52 34.16 15.23 25.70
N LYS A 53 34.58 15.22 24.42
CA LYS A 53 35.82 15.86 23.90
C LYS A 53 36.23 15.26 22.54
N SER A 54 36.49 16.16 21.60
CA SER A 54 37.12 15.90 20.30
C SER A 54 38.51 15.24 20.46
N PRO A 55 38.95 14.46 19.45
CA PRO A 55 40.16 14.88 18.76
C PRO A 55 40.07 14.76 17.23
N THR A 56 40.62 15.79 16.61
CA THR A 56 41.05 15.92 15.22
C THR A 56 41.99 14.77 14.82
N VAL A 57 41.61 13.97 13.82
CA VAL A 57 42.57 13.19 13.02
C VAL A 57 42.21 13.31 11.55
N ARG A 58 43.06 14.07 10.85
CA ARG A 58 43.19 14.10 9.40
C ARG A 58 43.58 12.70 8.92
N SER A 59 42.79 12.09 8.05
CA SER A 59 43.29 11.00 7.20
C SER A 59 42.50 10.92 5.89
N SER A 60 43.25 11.14 4.82
CA SER A 60 43.07 10.60 3.46
C SER A 60 41.69 10.71 2.81
N LEU A 61 41.57 11.79 2.05
CA LEU A 61 40.66 11.99 0.92
C LEU A 61 40.87 10.89 -0.14
N ASN A 62 40.21 9.74 0.04
CA ASN A 62 39.78 8.94 -1.09
C ASN A 62 38.36 9.38 -1.40
N PRO A 63 38.13 10.19 -2.46
CA PRO A 63 36.78 10.37 -2.97
C PRO A 63 36.33 8.98 -3.41
N SER A 64 35.48 8.33 -2.59
CA SER A 64 34.82 7.10 -2.98
C SER A 64 34.29 7.33 -4.39
N PRO A 65 34.63 6.47 -5.36
CA PRO A 65 34.28 6.71 -6.75
C PRO A 65 32.80 7.01 -6.76
N ARG A 66 32.49 8.26 -7.13
CA ARG A 66 31.13 8.77 -7.29
C ARG A 66 30.40 7.64 -7.97
N GLN A 67 29.50 7.00 -7.21
CA GLN A 67 28.62 5.98 -7.76
C GLN A 67 28.06 6.64 -9.00
N ASN A 68 28.48 6.16 -10.17
CA ASN A 68 27.76 6.34 -11.41
C ASN A 68 26.39 5.80 -11.06
N ARG A 69 25.55 6.72 -10.59
CA ARG A 69 24.20 6.45 -10.14
C ARG A 69 23.54 6.06 -11.43
N VAL A 70 23.57 4.76 -11.71
CA VAL A 70 23.02 4.15 -12.92
C VAL A 70 21.66 4.77 -13.04
N MET A 71 21.52 5.73 -13.96
CA MET A 71 20.27 6.45 -14.11
C MET A 71 19.32 5.37 -14.57
N THR A 72 18.47 4.92 -13.64
CA THR A 72 17.54 3.85 -13.94
C THR A 72 16.70 4.37 -15.08
N LYS A 73 16.76 3.68 -16.22
CA LYS A 73 15.98 4.01 -17.41
C LYS A 73 14.56 4.36 -16.99
N LYS A 74 14.08 5.52 -17.46
CA LYS A 74 12.73 6.00 -17.20
C LYS A 74 11.73 4.99 -17.78
N ASP A 75 10.69 4.66 -17.02
CA ASP A 75 9.68 3.71 -17.48
C ASP A 75 8.70 4.37 -18.49
N ALA A 76 8.35 5.64 -18.24
CA ALA A 76 7.46 6.47 -19.06
C ALA A 76 7.53 7.92 -18.57
N ASP A 77 6.98 8.90 -19.30
CA ASP A 77 6.90 10.27 -18.80
C ASP A 77 5.82 10.45 -17.73
N ILE A 78 4.66 9.85 -17.96
CA ILE A 78 3.51 9.86 -17.06
C ILE A 78 3.09 8.41 -16.81
N VAL A 79 2.95 8.07 -15.53
CA VAL A 79 2.50 6.75 -15.06
C VAL A 79 1.16 6.92 -14.35
N VAL A 80 0.10 6.43 -14.96
CA VAL A 80 -1.23 6.38 -14.35
C VAL A 80 -1.36 5.08 -13.57
N VAL A 81 -1.64 5.15 -12.28
CA VAL A 81 -1.54 3.99 -11.38
C VAL A 81 -2.90 3.35 -11.16
N ASP A 82 -3.01 2.05 -11.40
CA ASP A 82 -4.18 1.25 -10.99
C ASP A 82 -4.12 0.84 -9.51
N ALA A 83 -5.27 0.55 -8.91
CA ALA A 83 -5.39 0.07 -7.53
C ALA A 83 -4.57 -1.22 -7.29
N SER A 84 -4.46 -2.09 -8.30
CA SER A 84 -3.67 -3.32 -8.21
C SER A 84 -2.19 -3.06 -7.86
N VAL A 85 -1.58 -2.02 -8.42
CA VAL A 85 -0.16 -1.69 -8.14
C VAL A 85 0.01 -1.24 -6.70
N LEU A 86 -0.89 -0.40 -6.20
CA LEU A 86 -0.84 0.09 -4.82
C LEU A 86 -1.03 -1.04 -3.80
N VAL A 87 -1.88 -2.00 -4.12
CA VAL A 87 -2.19 -3.14 -3.25
C VAL A 87 -1.15 -4.25 -3.33
N HIS A 88 -0.65 -4.58 -4.53
CA HIS A 88 0.18 -5.77 -4.76
C HIS A 88 1.66 -5.46 -5.03
N ALA A 89 2.00 -4.22 -5.38
CA ALA A 89 3.34 -3.80 -5.72
C ALA A 89 3.71 -2.45 -5.09
N LEU A 90 3.34 -2.24 -3.81
CA LEU A 90 3.58 -0.99 -3.08
C LEU A 90 5.06 -0.56 -3.07
N GLU A 91 5.99 -1.50 -3.15
CA GLU A 91 7.43 -1.22 -3.27
C GLU A 91 7.77 -0.45 -4.55
N GLN A 92 7.07 -0.71 -5.65
CA GLN A 92 7.24 0.03 -6.89
C GLN A 92 6.82 1.49 -6.70
N MET A 93 5.71 1.73 -5.99
CA MET A 93 5.28 3.08 -5.64
C MET A 93 6.35 3.79 -4.79
N ARG A 94 6.94 3.11 -3.80
CA ARG A 94 8.04 3.67 -3.00
C ARG A 94 9.26 4.04 -3.86
N LYS A 95 9.58 3.25 -4.88
CA LYS A 95 10.67 3.57 -5.84
C LYS A 95 10.35 4.82 -6.66
N TRP A 96 9.12 4.97 -7.15
CA TRP A 96 8.72 6.19 -7.85
C TRP A 96 8.71 7.42 -6.94
N CYS A 97 8.43 7.23 -5.64
CA CYS A 97 8.57 8.29 -4.63
C CYS A 97 10.02 8.71 -4.37
N CYS A 98 11.03 7.86 -4.63
CA CYS A 98 12.43 8.19 -4.39
C CYS A 98 12.90 9.38 -5.26
N ASN A 99 13.80 10.20 -4.70
CA ASN A 99 14.40 11.34 -5.39
C ASN A 99 15.24 10.87 -6.59
N GLY A 100 15.18 11.60 -7.71
CA GLY A 100 15.98 11.31 -8.92
C GLY A 100 15.29 10.43 -9.97
N ARG A 101 14.01 10.12 -9.77
CA ARG A 101 13.12 9.59 -10.82
C ARG A 101 12.44 10.76 -11.52
N GLU A 102 12.19 10.65 -12.82
CA GLU A 102 11.67 11.75 -13.64
C GLU A 102 10.21 11.56 -14.04
N GLU A 103 9.64 10.42 -13.69
CA GLU A 103 8.25 10.08 -13.98
C GLU A 103 7.30 10.88 -13.09
N ILE A 104 6.22 11.38 -13.69
CA ILE A 104 5.07 11.89 -12.96
C ILE A 104 4.12 10.72 -12.74
N VAL A 105 3.72 10.50 -11.49
CA VAL A 105 2.79 9.46 -11.11
C VAL A 105 1.43 10.10 -10.83
N ILE A 106 0.43 9.70 -11.60
CA ILE A 106 -0.96 10.14 -11.44
C ILE A 106 -1.77 9.02 -10.80
N VAL A 107 -2.46 9.33 -9.70
CA VAL A 107 -3.40 8.43 -9.04
C VAL A 107 -4.82 8.87 -9.41
N PRO A 108 -5.57 8.06 -10.17
CA PRO A 108 -6.97 8.34 -10.48
C PRO A 108 -7.84 8.46 -9.22
N LEU A 109 -8.86 9.32 -9.24
CA LEU A 109 -9.78 9.50 -8.11
C LEU A 109 -10.52 8.18 -7.77
N GLU A 110 -10.86 7.41 -8.80
CA GLU A 110 -11.53 6.11 -8.62
C GLU A 110 -10.64 5.07 -7.91
N VAL A 111 -9.32 5.18 -8.06
CA VAL A 111 -8.38 4.32 -7.34
C VAL A 111 -8.37 4.65 -5.86
N LEU A 112 -8.49 5.93 -5.48
CA LEU A 112 -8.66 6.34 -4.08
C LEU A 112 -9.97 5.79 -3.49
N ASN A 113 -11.09 5.93 -4.22
CA ASN A 113 -12.37 5.35 -3.82
C ASN A 113 -12.27 3.83 -3.64
N THR A 114 -11.54 3.15 -4.53
CA THR A 114 -11.31 1.71 -4.44
C THR A 114 -10.49 1.35 -3.19
N LEU A 115 -9.42 2.09 -2.88
CA LEU A 115 -8.66 1.87 -1.63
C LEU A 115 -9.53 2.07 -0.40
N ASP A 116 -10.43 3.05 -0.42
CA ASP A 116 -11.36 3.33 0.67
C ASP A 116 -12.35 2.19 0.89
N LEU A 117 -12.84 1.56 -0.19
CA LEU A 117 -13.64 0.34 -0.06
C LEU A 117 -12.80 -0.81 0.51
N LEU A 118 -11.58 -1.00 -0.01
CA LEU A 118 -10.71 -2.13 0.34
C LEU A 118 -10.13 -2.05 1.76
N LYS A 119 -9.95 -0.85 2.34
CA LYS A 119 -9.32 -0.66 3.65
C LYS A 119 -10.20 -1.05 4.85
N HIS A 120 -11.42 -1.55 4.62
CA HIS A 120 -12.33 -2.04 5.67
C HIS A 120 -12.01 -3.50 6.06
N GLY A 121 -12.13 -3.82 7.36
CA GLY A 121 -11.90 -5.17 7.89
C GLY A 121 -10.43 -5.51 8.21
N SER A 122 -10.14 -6.74 8.60
CA SER A 122 -8.80 -7.15 9.08
C SER A 122 -8.00 -7.99 8.07
N THR A 123 -8.52 -8.16 6.85
CA THR A 123 -7.90 -9.00 5.81
C THR A 123 -6.52 -8.47 5.39
N ALA A 124 -5.67 -9.35 4.86
CA ALA A 124 -4.37 -8.93 4.32
C ALA A 124 -4.51 -7.92 3.16
N LEU A 125 -5.59 -8.01 2.39
CA LEU A 125 -5.94 -7.02 1.37
C LEU A 125 -6.22 -5.65 2.00
N ALA A 126 -7.02 -5.60 3.06
CA ALA A 126 -7.33 -4.36 3.77
C ALA A 126 -6.11 -3.75 4.46
N GLN A 127 -5.22 -4.57 5.04
CA GLN A 127 -3.96 -4.09 5.60
C GLN A 127 -3.09 -3.42 4.54
N ARG A 128 -2.93 -4.05 3.36
CA ARG A 128 -2.17 -3.47 2.24
C ARG A 128 -2.81 -2.19 1.70
N ALA A 129 -4.14 -2.15 1.59
CA ALA A 129 -4.86 -0.94 1.19
C ALA A 129 -4.62 0.22 2.18
N ARG A 130 -4.64 -0.03 3.51
CA ARG A 130 -4.27 0.99 4.52
C ARG A 130 -2.84 1.46 4.40
N GLU A 131 -1.90 0.55 4.15
CA GLU A 131 -0.49 0.91 3.94
C GLU A 131 -0.33 1.79 2.70
N ALA A 132 -1.05 1.49 1.62
CA ALA A 132 -1.09 2.30 0.41
C ALA A 132 -1.69 3.69 0.66
N SER A 133 -2.85 3.80 1.32
CA SER A 133 -3.47 5.08 1.67
C SER A 133 -2.51 5.96 2.49
N ARG A 134 -1.87 5.40 3.53
CA ARG A 134 -0.88 6.13 4.33
C ARG A 134 0.33 6.60 3.52
N LEU A 135 0.80 5.78 2.57
CA LEU A 135 1.88 6.18 1.67
C LEU A 135 1.45 7.36 0.79
N LEU A 136 0.24 7.30 0.21
CA LEU A 136 -0.27 8.37 -0.63
C LEU A 136 -0.47 9.67 0.16
N GLU A 137 -1.07 9.60 1.36
CA GLU A 137 -1.23 10.76 2.25
C GLU A 137 0.11 11.45 2.57
N ALA A 138 1.19 10.67 2.73
CA ALA A 138 2.51 11.21 3.01
C ALA A 138 3.23 11.77 1.76
N GLN A 139 2.82 11.39 0.55
CA GLN A 139 3.52 11.71 -0.69
C GLN A 139 2.80 12.74 -1.54
N VAL A 140 1.47 12.69 -1.60
CA VAL A 140 0.65 13.66 -2.32
C VAL A 140 0.80 15.02 -1.64
N GLY A 141 1.14 16.05 -2.43
CA GLY A 141 1.43 17.40 -1.93
C GLY A 141 2.86 17.60 -1.43
N ALA A 142 3.51 16.57 -0.86
CA ALA A 142 4.91 16.63 -0.45
C ALA A 142 5.88 16.38 -1.62
N ASN A 143 5.53 15.48 -2.53
CA ASN A 143 6.31 15.15 -3.71
C ASN A 143 5.59 15.66 -4.97
N PRO A 144 6.12 16.67 -5.69
CA PRO A 144 5.42 17.30 -6.83
C PRO A 144 5.22 16.38 -8.03
N ARG A 145 5.85 15.20 -8.02
CA ARG A 145 5.69 14.16 -9.05
C ARG A 145 4.52 13.23 -8.75
N ILE A 146 4.10 13.09 -7.50
CA ILE A 146 2.97 12.24 -7.12
C ILE A 146 1.73 13.12 -7.01
N ARG A 147 0.81 12.96 -7.95
CA ARG A 147 -0.40 13.79 -8.04
C ARG A 147 -1.63 12.92 -8.06
N VAL A 148 -2.73 13.50 -7.60
CA VAL A 148 -4.06 12.92 -7.76
C VAL A 148 -4.69 13.57 -8.99
N GLN A 149 -5.41 12.77 -9.77
CA GLN A 149 -6.20 13.25 -10.90
C GLN A 149 -7.15 14.38 -10.46
N HIS A 150 -7.28 15.44 -11.26
CA HIS A 150 -8.26 16.49 -11.01
C HIS A 150 -9.67 16.06 -11.44
N ASP A 151 -10.71 16.62 -10.82
CA ASP A 151 -12.12 16.25 -11.09
C ASP A 151 -12.55 16.45 -12.56
N GLY A 152 -11.94 17.42 -13.27
CA GLY A 152 -12.19 17.67 -14.69
C GLY A 152 -11.23 16.97 -15.66
N SER A 153 -10.25 16.23 -15.15
CA SER A 153 -9.21 15.59 -15.95
C SER A 153 -9.63 14.19 -16.41
N TYR A 154 -10.71 14.09 -17.17
CA TYR A 154 -11.19 12.83 -17.74
C TYR A 154 -11.74 13.02 -19.16
N VAL A 155 -11.64 11.98 -19.97
CA VAL A 155 -12.31 11.90 -21.28
C VAL A 155 -13.61 11.10 -21.11
N PRO A 156 -14.78 11.57 -21.57
CA PRO A 156 -16.00 10.77 -21.55
C PRO A 156 -15.80 9.41 -22.24
N TRP A 157 -16.36 8.35 -21.66
CA TRP A 157 -16.15 6.98 -22.15
C TRP A 157 -16.49 6.80 -23.63
N ASP A 158 -17.56 7.46 -24.09
CA ASP A 158 -18.06 7.36 -25.46
C ASP A 158 -17.15 8.06 -26.49
N HIS A 159 -16.20 8.89 -26.04
CA HIS A 159 -15.22 9.54 -26.90
C HIS A 159 -13.95 8.70 -27.07
N ILE A 160 -13.81 7.60 -26.33
CA ILE A 160 -12.65 6.72 -26.43
C ILE A 160 -12.83 5.76 -27.61
N THR A 161 -11.91 5.81 -28.57
CA THR A 161 -11.89 4.85 -29.68
C THR A 161 -11.26 3.54 -29.21
N PHE A 162 -12.03 2.46 -29.27
CA PHE A 162 -11.55 1.10 -28.96
C PHE A 162 -11.24 0.33 -30.25
N ALA A 163 -10.10 -0.36 -30.31
CA ALA A 163 -9.66 -1.11 -31.48
C ALA A 163 -10.62 -2.25 -31.91
N CYS A 164 -11.38 -2.80 -30.96
CA CYS A 164 -12.41 -3.81 -31.20
C CYS A 164 -13.70 -3.40 -30.47
N PRO A 165 -14.64 -2.72 -31.15
CA PRO A 165 -15.96 -2.49 -30.61
C PRO A 165 -16.72 -3.81 -30.57
N GLY A 166 -17.07 -4.26 -29.37
CA GLY A 166 -17.90 -5.45 -29.15
C GLY A 166 -18.93 -5.13 -28.08
N ASP A 167 -19.95 -5.97 -27.95
CA ASP A 167 -21.09 -5.79 -27.03
C ASP A 167 -20.65 -5.59 -25.56
N ASP A 168 -19.43 -6.03 -25.22
CA ASP A 168 -18.82 -5.86 -23.89
C ASP A 168 -18.51 -4.40 -23.50
N ILE A 169 -18.57 -3.42 -24.42
CA ILE A 169 -18.33 -2.00 -24.10
C ILE A 169 -19.36 -1.48 -23.10
N GLU A 170 -20.64 -1.77 -23.31
CA GLU A 170 -21.70 -1.33 -22.40
C GLU A 170 -21.73 -2.14 -21.09
N ALA A 171 -21.17 -3.34 -21.08
CA ALA A 171 -21.06 -4.17 -19.87
C ALA A 171 -19.89 -3.77 -18.95
N SER A 172 -19.04 -2.84 -19.37
CA SER A 172 -17.86 -2.44 -18.60
C SER A 172 -18.25 -1.80 -17.26
N PRO A 173 -17.71 -2.27 -16.11
CA PRO A 173 -17.98 -1.66 -14.81
C PRO A 173 -17.57 -0.19 -14.74
N GLU A 174 -18.34 0.63 -14.02
CA GLU A 174 -18.08 2.08 -13.91
C GLU A 174 -16.66 2.41 -13.40
N TRP A 175 -16.19 1.69 -12.38
CA TRP A 175 -14.87 1.91 -11.79
C TRP A 175 -13.75 1.73 -12.82
N LEU A 176 -13.92 0.76 -13.72
CA LEU A 176 -12.98 0.46 -14.79
C LEU A 176 -12.99 1.57 -15.83
N ARG A 177 -14.20 2.03 -16.23
CA ARG A 177 -14.35 3.13 -17.18
C ARG A 177 -13.62 4.37 -16.70
N ARG A 178 -13.86 4.79 -15.45
CA ARG A 178 -13.22 5.98 -14.86
C ARG A 178 -11.70 5.91 -14.86
N THR A 179 -11.11 4.77 -14.53
CA THR A 179 -9.65 4.58 -14.57
C THR A 179 -9.08 4.70 -15.99
N ILE A 180 -9.74 4.11 -16.98
CA ILE A 180 -9.33 4.21 -18.39
C ILE A 180 -9.54 5.63 -18.94
N CYS A 181 -10.66 6.28 -18.60
CA CYS A 181 -10.94 7.68 -18.95
C CYS A 181 -9.88 8.64 -18.39
N SER A 182 -9.41 8.40 -17.16
CA SER A 182 -8.30 9.14 -16.57
C SER A 182 -7.01 8.94 -17.37
N ALA A 183 -6.66 7.68 -17.67
CA ALA A 183 -5.44 7.39 -18.43
C ALA A 183 -5.48 7.97 -19.85
N ARG A 184 -6.65 7.97 -20.49
CA ARG A 184 -6.84 8.56 -21.80
C ARG A 184 -6.68 10.08 -21.78
N TRP A 185 -7.20 10.75 -20.75
CA TRP A 185 -7.02 12.19 -20.60
C TRP A 185 -5.55 12.57 -20.48
N GLU A 186 -4.78 11.86 -19.64
CA GLU A 186 -3.33 12.09 -19.49
C GLU A 186 -2.57 11.83 -20.79
N HIS A 187 -3.00 10.84 -21.59
CA HIS A 187 -2.42 10.57 -22.90
C HIS A 187 -2.62 11.73 -23.89
N GLU A 188 -3.78 12.40 -23.85
CA GLU A 188 -4.11 13.50 -24.77
C GLU A 188 -3.57 14.86 -24.29
N HIS A 189 -3.55 15.11 -22.98
CA HIS A 189 -3.25 16.42 -22.39
C HIS A 189 -1.92 16.45 -21.62
N GLY A 190 -1.20 15.33 -21.54
CA GLY A 190 0.07 15.26 -20.82
C GLY A 190 1.10 16.27 -21.35
N ALA A 191 1.11 16.52 -22.67
CA ALA A 191 2.09 17.40 -23.32
C ALA A 191 1.96 18.84 -22.83
N GLU A 192 0.72 19.31 -22.65
CA GLU A 192 0.41 20.63 -22.09
C GLU A 192 0.86 20.72 -20.62
N THR A 193 0.67 19.63 -19.87
CA THR A 193 1.03 19.54 -18.45
C THR A 193 2.54 19.63 -18.23
N LEU A 194 3.34 19.04 -19.12
CA LEU A 194 4.80 19.00 -19.00
C LEU A 194 5.54 20.10 -19.80
N LYS A 195 4.84 20.84 -20.67
CA LYS A 195 5.41 21.86 -21.55
C LYS A 195 6.60 21.33 -22.37
N THR A 196 6.58 20.05 -22.71
CA THR A 196 7.60 19.39 -23.51
C THR A 196 7.19 19.42 -24.97
N GLY A 197 8.11 19.82 -25.86
CA GLY A 197 7.89 19.76 -27.33
C GLY A 197 7.94 18.35 -27.92
N ASN A 198 8.20 17.32 -27.09
CA ASN A 198 8.29 15.92 -27.52
C ASN A 198 6.99 15.17 -27.20
N PRO A 199 6.63 14.15 -28.01
CA PRO A 199 5.51 13.26 -27.70
C PRO A 199 5.82 12.52 -26.40
N LEU A 200 4.93 12.66 -25.42
CA LEU A 200 5.10 12.02 -24.13
C LEU A 200 4.69 10.56 -24.17
N GLU A 201 5.44 9.73 -23.47
CA GLU A 201 5.05 8.36 -23.20
C GLU A 201 4.17 8.31 -21.95
N VAL A 202 2.88 8.03 -22.15
CA VAL A 202 1.92 7.78 -21.07
C VAL A 202 1.64 6.29 -20.98
N VAL A 203 1.79 5.74 -19.78
CA VAL A 203 1.51 4.33 -19.50
C VAL A 203 0.54 4.19 -18.33
N ILE A 204 -0.29 3.15 -18.37
CA ILE A 204 -1.03 2.70 -17.20
C ILE A 204 -0.27 1.57 -16.52
N ALA A 205 0.02 1.72 -15.23
CA ALA A 205 0.67 0.71 -14.44
C ALA A 205 -0.37 -0.22 -13.80
N THR A 206 -0.24 -1.52 -14.07
CA THR A 206 -1.12 -2.57 -13.53
C THR A 206 -0.29 -3.67 -12.89
N CYS A 207 -0.83 -4.37 -11.91
CA CYS A 207 -0.17 -5.52 -11.29
C CYS A 207 -1.07 -6.75 -11.37
N SER A 208 -0.68 -7.75 -12.15
CA SER A 208 -1.42 -9.01 -12.26
C SER A 208 -1.09 -9.91 -11.07
N THR A 209 -2.13 -10.46 -10.42
CA THR A 209 -2.00 -11.49 -9.39
C THR A 209 -2.52 -12.81 -9.92
N SER A 210 -1.81 -13.91 -9.66
CA SER A 210 -2.25 -15.26 -10.02
C SER A 210 -3.32 -15.83 -9.09
N ALA A 211 -3.65 -15.13 -8.00
CA ALA A 211 -4.66 -15.58 -7.05
C ALA A 211 -6.07 -15.48 -7.68
N PRO A 212 -6.97 -16.44 -7.41
CA PRO A 212 -8.34 -16.37 -7.90
C PRO A 212 -9.04 -15.12 -7.34
N PRO A 213 -9.68 -14.30 -8.18
CA PRO A 213 -10.31 -13.07 -7.72
C PRO A 213 -11.55 -13.40 -6.89
N SER A 214 -11.60 -12.91 -5.65
CA SER A 214 -12.89 -12.62 -5.01
C SER A 214 -13.49 -11.36 -5.64
N LEU A 215 -14.81 -11.14 -5.52
CA LEU A 215 -15.48 -9.95 -6.11
C LEU A 215 -14.82 -8.63 -5.70
N SER A 216 -14.43 -8.49 -4.43
CA SER A 216 -13.70 -7.29 -3.97
C SER A 216 -12.25 -7.24 -4.47
N ALA A 217 -11.63 -8.40 -4.72
CA ALA A 217 -10.29 -8.48 -5.28
C ALA A 217 -10.25 -8.21 -6.79
N GLU A 218 -11.38 -8.28 -7.50
CA GLU A 218 -11.46 -7.97 -8.94
C GLU A 218 -10.98 -6.54 -9.24
N ARG A 219 -11.42 -5.56 -8.43
CA ARG A 219 -10.98 -4.16 -8.51
C ARG A 219 -9.49 -3.97 -8.24
N ALA A 220 -8.85 -4.92 -7.56
CA ALA A 220 -7.42 -4.90 -7.23
C ALA A 220 -6.61 -5.87 -8.10
N SER A 221 -7.22 -6.59 -9.05
CA SER A 221 -6.54 -7.60 -9.87
C SER A 221 -5.72 -6.99 -11.00
N GLY A 222 -6.11 -5.80 -11.50
CA GLY A 222 -5.45 -5.11 -12.61
C GLY A 222 -5.64 -5.76 -13.98
N THR A 223 -6.15 -6.99 -14.05
CA THR A 223 -6.35 -7.77 -15.29
C THR A 223 -7.33 -7.11 -16.25
N LEU A 224 -8.50 -6.69 -15.76
CA LEU A 224 -9.49 -5.98 -16.56
C LEU A 224 -8.94 -4.65 -17.07
N VAL A 225 -8.32 -3.85 -16.19
CA VAL A 225 -7.72 -2.57 -16.55
C VAL A 225 -6.67 -2.75 -17.66
N ALA A 226 -5.78 -3.73 -17.52
CA ALA A 226 -4.77 -4.02 -18.54
C ALA A 226 -5.40 -4.42 -19.89
N SER A 227 -6.47 -5.24 -19.88
CA SER A 227 -7.15 -5.66 -21.12
C SER A 227 -7.84 -4.49 -21.83
N TRP A 228 -8.52 -3.61 -21.07
CA TRP A 228 -9.23 -2.46 -21.61
C TRP A 228 -8.30 -1.34 -22.05
N ALA A 229 -7.19 -1.13 -21.34
CA ALA A 229 -6.15 -0.19 -21.75
C ALA A 229 -5.57 -0.57 -23.12
N LYS A 230 -5.29 -1.85 -23.36
CA LYS A 230 -4.85 -2.35 -24.68
C LYS A 230 -5.89 -2.06 -25.76
N ARG A 231 -7.19 -2.27 -25.47
CA ARG A 231 -8.28 -1.95 -26.41
C ARG A 231 -8.39 -0.45 -26.70
N ALA A 232 -8.10 0.40 -25.71
CA ALA A 232 -8.09 1.86 -25.84
C ALA A 232 -6.77 2.43 -26.44
N SER A 233 -5.89 1.55 -26.93
CA SER A 233 -4.56 1.90 -27.43
C SER A 233 -3.66 2.65 -26.42
N ILE A 234 -3.85 2.38 -25.13
CA ILE A 234 -3.03 2.91 -24.04
C ILE A 234 -1.95 1.88 -23.70
N LYS A 235 -0.68 2.31 -23.62
CA LYS A 235 0.43 1.45 -23.24
C LYS A 235 0.27 0.97 -21.79
N VAL A 236 0.48 -0.33 -21.56
CA VAL A 236 0.40 -0.95 -20.23
C VAL A 236 1.80 -1.27 -19.72
N CYS A 237 2.12 -0.79 -18.53
CA CYS A 237 3.31 -1.17 -17.78
C CYS A 237 2.93 -2.23 -16.73
N GLU A 238 3.19 -3.50 -17.02
CA GLU A 238 2.88 -4.58 -16.09
C GLU A 238 3.96 -4.70 -15.00
N ILE A 239 3.58 -4.38 -13.77
CA ILE A 239 4.44 -4.49 -12.61
C ILE A 239 4.28 -5.89 -12.02
N LYS A 240 5.38 -6.63 -11.92
CA LYS A 240 5.40 -7.91 -11.21
C LYS A 240 5.09 -7.67 -9.74
N ALA A 241 4.07 -8.34 -9.21
CA ALA A 241 3.81 -8.34 -7.78
C ALA A 241 5.11 -8.74 -7.07
N GLY A 242 5.65 -7.83 -6.26
CA GLY A 242 6.86 -8.13 -5.50
C GLY A 242 6.58 -9.38 -4.67
N GLN A 243 7.47 -10.37 -4.71
CA GLN A 243 7.51 -11.42 -3.70
C GLN A 243 7.89 -10.75 -2.37
N LEU A 244 6.92 -10.08 -1.75
CA LEU A 244 7.05 -9.28 -0.53
C LEU A 244 7.60 -10.10 0.66
N GLU A 245 7.69 -11.42 0.51
CA GLU A 245 8.21 -12.36 1.48
C GLU A 245 9.72 -12.21 1.75
N HIS A 246 10.53 -11.66 0.83
CA HIS A 246 11.99 -11.62 1.03
C HIS A 246 12.52 -10.30 1.61
N ALA A 247 11.81 -9.17 1.46
CA ALA A 247 12.31 -7.87 1.93
C ALA A 247 12.15 -7.67 3.45
N ARG A 248 11.11 -8.26 4.08
CA ARG A 248 10.94 -8.17 5.56
C ARG A 248 12.01 -8.92 6.35
N ARG A 249 12.81 -9.79 5.72
CA ARG A 249 13.94 -10.46 6.40
C ARG A 249 15.25 -9.67 6.34
N VAL A 250 15.42 -8.74 5.40
CA VAL A 250 16.72 -8.07 5.18
C VAL A 250 16.78 -6.67 5.79
N SER A 251 15.66 -5.98 6.01
CA SER A 251 15.66 -4.66 6.68
C SER A 251 15.71 -4.72 8.22
N GLY A 252 15.91 -5.91 8.79
CA GLY A 252 16.20 -6.11 10.22
C GLY A 252 17.69 -6.08 10.56
N GLU A 253 18.58 -6.05 9.56
CA GLU A 253 20.02 -6.02 9.79
C GLU A 253 20.60 -4.63 9.54
N HIS A 254 21.19 -4.09 10.61
CA HIS A 254 22.43 -3.32 10.55
C HIS A 254 22.36 -1.82 10.16
N MET A 255 21.53 -1.05 10.88
CA MET A 255 21.89 0.34 11.22
C MET A 255 22.27 0.51 12.70
N GLN A 256 22.73 -0.58 13.35
CA GLN A 256 23.47 -0.47 14.60
C GLN A 256 24.95 -0.33 14.27
N SER A 257 25.48 0.87 14.50
CA SER A 257 26.86 1.16 14.87
C SER A 257 27.91 0.10 14.52
N LYS A 258 28.71 0.40 13.51
CA LYS A 258 30.13 0.02 13.49
C LYS A 258 30.79 0.55 14.76
N ARG A 259 30.73 -0.24 15.85
CA ARG A 259 31.75 -0.19 16.90
C ARG A 259 32.84 -1.13 16.45
N HIS A 260 33.98 -0.53 16.11
CA HIS A 260 35.25 -1.20 15.96
C HIS A 260 35.47 -2.16 17.13
N SER A 261 35.48 -3.47 16.86
CA SER A 261 36.08 -4.46 17.75
C SER A 261 37.58 -4.39 17.54
N ILE A 262 38.23 -3.50 18.28
CA ILE A 262 39.66 -3.55 18.49
C ILE A 262 39.92 -4.72 19.46
N ILE A 263 40.77 -5.61 18.98
CA ILE A 263 41.46 -6.67 19.69
C ILE A 263 42.06 -6.09 20.97
N GLU A 264 41.77 -6.66 22.13
CA GLU A 264 42.75 -6.64 23.22
C GLU A 264 42.50 -7.75 24.25
N ASP A 265 43.63 -8.24 24.73
CA ASP A 265 43.83 -9.46 25.48
C ASP A 265 43.12 -9.55 26.81
N LYS A 266 42.76 -10.79 27.11
CA LYS A 266 42.34 -11.32 28.40
C LYS A 266 43.52 -11.27 29.37
N PRO A 267 43.36 -10.68 30.57
CA PRO A 267 43.76 -11.45 31.75
C PRO A 267 42.71 -11.49 32.86
N GLU A 268 42.95 -12.47 33.72
CA GLU A 268 42.12 -13.14 34.71
C GLU A 268 41.69 -12.33 35.98
N PRO A 269 40.89 -12.92 36.88
CA PRO A 269 39.94 -12.21 37.74
C PRO A 269 40.48 -11.87 39.13
N LYS A 270 39.97 -10.78 39.73
CA LYS A 270 40.10 -10.52 41.17
C LYS A 270 38.76 -10.16 41.83
N LYS A 271 38.30 -11.15 42.59
CA LYS A 271 37.64 -11.14 43.91
C LYS A 271 36.98 -9.84 44.43
N ARG A 272 35.70 -10.02 44.80
CA ARG A 272 35.01 -9.59 46.04
C ARG A 272 35.15 -8.13 46.49
N ASP A 273 34.03 -7.43 46.63
CA ASP A 273 33.43 -7.18 47.96
C ASP A 273 31.97 -6.66 47.89
N PRO A 274 31.18 -6.79 48.97
CA PRO A 274 29.74 -6.54 48.96
C PRO A 274 29.34 -5.20 49.62
N ARG A 275 28.11 -4.74 49.29
CA ARG A 275 27.27 -3.72 49.97
C ARG A 275 27.53 -2.24 49.61
N PRO A 276 26.61 -1.29 49.89
CA PRO A 276 25.29 -1.41 50.52
C PRO A 276 24.10 -0.80 49.75
N ARG A 277 22.95 -1.41 50.06
CA ARG A 277 21.60 -0.85 50.19
C ARG A 277 21.59 0.67 50.41
N ASN A 278 20.92 1.44 49.55
CA ASN A 278 20.42 2.76 49.94
C ASN A 278 18.94 2.91 49.58
N LYS A 279 18.13 2.87 50.63
CA LYS A 279 16.72 3.27 50.66
C LYS A 279 16.71 4.80 50.79
N TYR A 280 16.10 5.51 49.85
CA TYR A 280 15.42 6.77 50.20
C TYR A 280 14.10 6.89 49.44
N ASN A 281 13.06 7.01 50.26
CA ASN A 281 11.74 7.48 49.91
C ASN A 281 11.84 8.92 49.40
N ALA A 282 11.07 9.25 48.37
CA ALA A 282 10.55 10.61 48.20
C ALA A 282 9.26 10.52 47.37
N THR A 283 8.17 10.34 48.10
CA THR A 283 6.83 10.83 47.79
C THR A 283 6.89 12.27 47.29
N HIS A 284 6.52 12.53 46.03
CA HIS A 284 5.99 13.83 45.61
C HIS A 284 4.83 13.56 44.65
N GLY A 285 3.62 13.72 45.19
CA GLY A 285 2.40 13.74 44.42
C GLY A 285 2.33 15.03 43.61
N HIS A 286 2.03 14.90 42.32
CA HIS A 286 1.46 15.99 41.55
C HIS A 286 0.02 15.64 41.19
N SER A 287 -0.83 16.47 41.75
CA SER A 287 -2.25 16.64 41.54
C SER A 287 -2.64 16.57 40.07
N ARG A 288 -3.51 15.61 39.81
CA ARG A 288 -4.37 15.49 38.63
C ARG A 288 -5.31 16.69 38.61
N GLN A 289 -4.98 17.71 37.82
CA GLN A 289 -5.87 18.83 37.57
C GLN A 289 -6.94 18.36 36.56
N GLU A 290 -8.08 17.95 37.11
CA GLU A 290 -9.35 17.83 36.38
C GLU A 290 -9.69 19.18 35.78
N ARG A 291 -9.59 19.28 34.45
CA ARG A 291 -10.17 20.40 33.71
C ARG A 291 -11.65 20.14 33.55
N SER A 292 -12.39 20.88 34.35
CA SER A 292 -13.79 21.26 34.25
C SER A 292 -14.33 21.26 32.81
N LEU A 293 -15.37 20.46 32.62
CA LEU A 293 -16.30 20.46 31.50
C LEU A 293 -17.08 21.77 31.52
N VAL A 294 -16.77 22.69 30.60
CA VAL A 294 -17.70 23.75 30.22
C VAL A 294 -18.67 23.15 29.21
N GLU A 295 -19.86 22.79 29.70
CA GLU A 295 -21.02 22.48 28.87
C GLU A 295 -21.35 23.72 28.03
N ARG A 296 -21.04 23.65 26.73
CA ARG A 296 -21.56 24.61 25.75
C ARG A 296 -23.00 24.21 25.43
N PRO A 297 -23.99 25.11 25.55
CA PRO A 297 -25.33 24.85 25.04
C PRO A 297 -25.26 24.65 23.52
N LEU A 298 -25.78 23.50 23.07
CA LEU A 298 -25.95 23.20 21.65
C LEU A 298 -27.01 24.15 21.07
N PRO A 299 -26.81 24.70 19.86
CA PRO A 299 -27.88 25.40 19.16
C PRO A 299 -29.01 24.41 18.89
N ALA A 300 -30.24 24.82 19.18
CA ALA A 300 -31.46 24.08 18.86
C ALA A 300 -31.47 23.77 17.35
N VAL A 301 -31.23 22.51 17.01
CA VAL A 301 -31.40 21.99 15.66
C VAL A 301 -32.90 21.80 15.47
N GLU A 302 -33.50 22.64 14.64
CA GLU A 302 -34.87 22.42 14.18
C GLU A 302 -34.98 21.06 13.49
N PRO A 303 -36.05 20.29 13.72
CA PRO A 303 -36.23 18.99 13.11
C PRO A 303 -36.41 19.15 11.60
N THR A 304 -35.34 18.87 10.85
CA THR A 304 -35.42 18.72 9.40
C THR A 304 -36.41 17.61 9.06
N LYS A 305 -37.38 17.93 8.21
CA LYS A 305 -38.44 17.01 7.74
C LYS A 305 -37.80 15.74 7.17
N VAL A 306 -37.90 14.65 7.94
CA VAL A 306 -37.55 13.30 7.47
C VAL A 306 -38.61 12.87 6.46
N ILE A 307 -38.29 12.98 5.18
CA ILE A 307 -39.09 12.39 4.10
C ILE A 307 -38.85 10.88 4.16
N ARG A 308 -39.79 10.14 4.75
CA ARG A 308 -39.80 8.68 4.69
C ARG A 308 -40.25 8.26 3.30
N VAL A 309 -39.29 7.90 2.45
CA VAL A 309 -39.57 7.24 1.17
C VAL A 309 -40.04 5.83 1.47
N LEU A 310 -41.35 5.57 1.32
CA LEU A 310 -41.90 4.23 1.32
C LEU A 310 -41.54 3.54 0.00
N ALA A 311 -41.26 2.23 0.05
CA ALA A 311 -40.84 1.41 -1.09
C ALA A 311 -41.93 1.17 -2.17
N ARG A 312 -42.91 2.06 -2.28
CA ARG A 312 -43.90 2.12 -3.35
C ARG A 312 -44.04 3.59 -3.74
N GLY A 313 -43.45 3.97 -4.87
CA GLY A 313 -43.28 5.35 -5.31
C GLY A 313 -44.57 6.14 -5.56
N GLU A 314 -45.26 6.55 -4.50
CA GLU A 314 -46.30 7.56 -4.56
C GLU A 314 -45.91 8.76 -3.66
N MET A 315 -45.69 9.92 -4.30
CA MET A 315 -45.48 11.20 -3.63
C MET A 315 -46.83 11.78 -3.19
N LEU A 316 -46.92 12.24 -1.94
CA LEU A 316 -48.01 13.11 -1.47
C LEU A 316 -47.63 14.59 -1.67
N PRO A 317 -48.57 15.45 -2.10
CA PRO A 317 -48.36 16.89 -2.17
C PRO A 317 -48.25 17.53 -0.76
N PRO A 318 -47.61 18.72 -0.67
CA PRO A 318 -47.07 19.29 0.57
C PRO A 318 -48.09 19.63 1.65
#